data_AF-A0A840YX27-F1
#
_entry.id   AF-A0A840YX27-F1
#
_cell.length_a   1.000
_cell.length_b   1.000
_cell.length_c   1.000
_cell.angle_alpha   90.00
_cell.angle_beta   90.00
_cell.angle_gamma   90.00
#
_symmetry.space_group_name_H-M   'P 1'
#
loop_
_entity.id
_entity.type
_entity.pdbx_description
1 polymer ?
#
loop_
_entity_poly.entity_id
_entity_poly.type
_entity_poly.pdbx_seq_one_letter_code
_entity_poly.pdbx_strand_id
1 'polypeptide(L)'
;MILALLLAQATSLGADNYSVEVALHAPQTAPTFADEFNKLSVDRRKWRFDTSRNATGWFNHEKQYYADDRPQNSRIENGALVIEARHETLSKAKYPDWGGQHYTSAKLVSRKSMGYGFYEIRAKLPCARGTWPAIWMLPSSGTWPDEGEIDIMEMVGWDPHVVHATLHTKLFNHRLNTQRGAETLVPTSCTVFHRYQLDWQPHSITIGVDDHGYMRVNNDQPGGHGAWPFTRPFQMILNLAIGGDWGGKEGIDDQAMPQRMTVDYVRYWKAKPKD
;
A
#
# COMPACT_ATOMS: atom_id res chain seq x y z
N MET A 1 9.86 -45.46 4.19
CA MET A 1 8.66 -44.61 4.15
C MET A 1 9.10 -43.18 4.38
N ILE A 2 9.16 -42.37 3.32
CA ILE A 2 9.46 -40.94 3.44
C ILE A 2 8.13 -40.25 3.79
N LEU A 3 8.06 -39.73 5.01
CA LEU A 3 6.90 -39.01 5.51
C LEU A 3 6.91 -37.61 4.88
N ALA A 4 6.11 -37.41 3.85
CA ALA A 4 5.86 -36.07 3.32
C ALA A 4 5.04 -35.29 4.36
N LEU A 5 5.67 -34.31 5.00
CA LEU A 5 4.93 -33.29 5.74
C LEU A 5 4.14 -32.46 4.72
N LEU A 6 2.84 -32.73 4.60
CA LEU A 6 1.90 -31.76 4.07
C LEU A 6 1.83 -30.61 5.08
N LEU A 7 2.54 -29.51 4.77
CA LEU A 7 2.27 -28.22 5.36
C LEU A 7 0.82 -27.88 5.01
N ALA A 8 -0.05 -27.87 6.01
CA ALA A 8 -1.38 -27.32 5.88
C ALA A 8 -1.22 -25.85 5.50
N GLN A 9 -1.63 -25.49 4.28
CA GLN A 9 -1.85 -24.09 3.93
C GLN A 9 -2.91 -23.57 4.88
N ALA A 10 -2.51 -22.65 5.77
CA ALA A 10 -3.47 -21.89 6.54
C ALA A 10 -4.37 -21.18 5.53
N THR A 11 -5.68 -21.45 5.60
CA THR A 11 -6.66 -20.71 4.81
C THR A 11 -6.63 -19.28 5.30
N SER A 12 -6.12 -18.38 4.46
CA SER A 12 -6.14 -16.96 4.77
C SER A 12 -7.52 -16.37 4.52
N LEU A 13 -7.74 -15.17 5.02
CA LEU A 13 -8.96 -14.39 4.80
C LEU A 13 -8.90 -13.58 3.48
N GLY A 14 -7.86 -13.80 2.67
CA GLY A 14 -7.62 -13.14 1.39
C GLY A 14 -8.44 -13.75 0.25
N ALA A 15 -8.64 -12.96 -0.79
CA ALA A 15 -9.06 -13.50 -2.08
C ALA A 15 -7.84 -14.23 -2.66
N ASP A 16 -7.73 -15.56 -2.51
CA ASP A 16 -6.60 -16.35 -3.05
C ASP A 16 -6.86 -16.85 -4.49
N ASN A 17 -7.79 -16.22 -5.19
CA ASN A 17 -8.33 -16.70 -6.45
C ASN A 17 -7.53 -16.28 -7.70
N TYR A 18 -6.47 -15.48 -7.55
CA TYR A 18 -5.62 -15.01 -8.67
C TYR A 18 -4.12 -15.25 -8.45
N SER A 19 -3.75 -16.24 -7.65
CA SER A 19 -2.36 -16.61 -7.40
C SER A 19 -1.66 -17.10 -8.66
N VAL A 20 -0.44 -16.62 -8.88
CA VAL A 20 0.44 -17.05 -9.99
C VAL A 20 1.89 -17.13 -9.52
N GLU A 21 2.76 -17.76 -10.30
CA GLU A 21 4.21 -17.68 -10.12
C GLU A 21 4.85 -17.29 -11.44
N VAL A 22 5.32 -16.05 -11.53
CA VAL A 22 5.89 -15.47 -12.75
C VAL A 22 7.01 -14.51 -12.43
N ALA A 23 8.00 -14.42 -13.31
CA ALA A 23 9.03 -13.40 -13.19
C ALA A 23 8.46 -11.98 -13.42
N LEU A 24 8.92 -11.01 -12.62
CA LEU A 24 8.44 -9.63 -12.63
C LEU A 24 9.61 -8.64 -12.53
N HIS A 25 10.45 -8.60 -13.56
CA HIS A 25 11.65 -7.75 -13.56
C HIS A 25 11.35 -6.30 -13.94
N ALA A 26 11.93 -5.36 -13.20
CA ALA A 26 11.90 -3.96 -13.56
C ALA A 26 12.64 -3.67 -14.89
N PRO A 27 12.19 -2.68 -15.69
CA PRO A 27 12.93 -2.24 -16.86
C PRO A 27 14.33 -1.70 -16.52
N GLN A 28 15.33 -2.03 -17.35
CA GLN A 28 16.72 -1.55 -17.18
C GLN A 28 16.95 -0.08 -17.58
N THR A 29 15.92 0.58 -18.13
CA THR A 29 15.98 2.00 -18.51
C THR A 29 15.80 2.92 -17.32
N ALA A 30 16.11 4.22 -17.47
CA ALA A 30 15.79 5.20 -16.44
C ALA A 30 14.26 5.31 -16.20
N PRO A 31 13.80 5.43 -14.94
CA PRO A 31 12.38 5.58 -14.61
C PRO A 31 11.83 6.93 -15.11
N THR A 32 10.58 6.93 -15.57
CA THR A 32 9.84 8.14 -15.99
C THR A 32 9.46 9.04 -14.82
N PHE A 33 9.32 8.44 -13.63
CA PHE A 33 9.21 9.13 -12.36
C PHE A 33 10.00 8.35 -11.32
N ALA A 34 10.78 9.05 -10.51
CA ALA A 34 11.45 8.45 -9.37
C ALA A 34 11.50 9.42 -8.20
N ASP A 35 11.39 8.87 -6.98
CA ASP A 35 11.86 9.52 -5.77
C ASP A 35 12.77 8.56 -5.02
N GLU A 36 14.06 8.90 -4.99
CA GLU A 36 15.12 8.15 -4.32
C GLU A 36 15.34 8.64 -2.89
N PHE A 37 14.48 9.53 -2.40
CA PHE A 37 14.50 10.07 -1.03
C PHE A 37 15.88 10.57 -0.54
N ASN A 38 16.73 11.04 -1.45
CA ASN A 38 18.08 11.55 -1.14
C ASN A 38 18.14 13.03 -0.71
N LYS A 39 16.99 13.68 -0.52
CA LYS A 39 16.89 15.09 -0.11
C LYS A 39 16.74 15.21 1.40
N LEU A 40 16.91 16.42 1.95
CA LEU A 40 16.75 16.66 3.39
C LEU A 40 15.30 16.57 3.88
N SER A 41 14.31 16.63 2.99
CA SER A 41 12.89 16.59 3.31
C SER A 41 12.08 16.01 2.16
N VAL A 42 10.82 15.66 2.44
CA VAL A 42 9.86 15.18 1.44
C VAL A 42 9.68 16.25 0.35
N ASP A 43 9.88 15.87 -0.91
CA ASP A 43 9.71 16.80 -2.03
C ASP A 43 8.22 17.08 -2.25
N ARG A 44 7.75 18.21 -1.72
CA ARG A 44 6.36 18.69 -1.86
C ARG A 44 5.91 18.94 -3.30
N ARG A 45 6.80 18.89 -4.30
CA ARG A 45 6.41 18.92 -5.72
C ARG A 45 6.04 17.53 -6.24
N LYS A 46 6.50 16.47 -5.57
CA LYS A 46 6.16 15.07 -5.88
C LYS A 46 5.04 14.55 -5.00
N TRP A 47 5.00 14.95 -3.73
CA TRP A 47 4.06 14.44 -2.73
C TRP A 47 3.23 15.54 -2.09
N ARG A 48 2.03 15.18 -1.63
CA ARG A 48 1.25 15.95 -0.66
C ARG A 48 0.92 15.04 0.52
N PHE A 49 0.76 15.61 1.70
CA PHE A 49 0.21 14.91 2.84
C PHE A 49 -1.31 14.94 2.78
N ASP A 50 -1.96 13.83 3.11
CA ASP A 50 -3.42 13.73 3.18
C ASP A 50 -3.87 13.76 4.64
N THR A 51 -4.35 14.93 5.06
CA THR A 51 -4.89 15.21 6.40
C THR A 51 -6.42 15.37 6.38
N SER A 52 -7.03 15.17 5.20
CA SER A 52 -8.40 15.62 4.89
C SER A 52 -9.49 15.03 5.80
N ARG A 53 -9.22 13.88 6.40
CA ARG A 53 -10.17 13.15 7.23
C ARG A 53 -9.86 13.17 8.72
N ASN A 54 -8.79 13.83 9.16
CA ASN A 54 -8.40 13.86 10.58
C ASN A 54 -9.54 14.34 11.49
N ALA A 55 -10.33 15.33 11.09
CA ALA A 55 -11.39 15.85 11.97
C ALA A 55 -12.59 14.90 12.12
N THR A 56 -12.80 13.98 11.18
CA THR A 56 -14.01 13.12 11.11
C THR A 56 -13.72 11.63 11.20
N GLY A 57 -12.45 11.22 11.12
CA GLY A 57 -12.03 9.82 11.03
C GLY A 57 -11.88 9.32 9.59
N TRP A 58 -11.02 8.32 9.42
CA TRP A 58 -10.77 7.65 8.14
C TRP A 58 -11.81 6.56 7.85
N PHE A 59 -11.85 6.11 6.60
CA PHE A 59 -12.95 5.28 6.08
C PHE A 59 -13.10 3.92 6.75
N ASN A 60 -12.01 3.36 7.28
CA ASN A 60 -11.96 2.00 7.82
C ASN A 60 -11.91 1.98 9.36
N HIS A 61 -12.47 3.00 10.02
CA HIS A 61 -12.42 3.20 11.48
C HIS A 61 -10.99 3.26 12.06
N GLU A 62 -10.03 3.67 11.24
CA GLU A 62 -8.62 3.83 11.61
C GLU A 62 -8.45 4.86 12.75
N LYS A 63 -7.44 4.66 13.60
CA LYS A 63 -7.29 5.37 14.87
C LYS A 63 -6.25 6.49 14.85
N GLN A 64 -5.49 6.64 13.77
CA GLN A 64 -4.44 7.64 13.65
C GLN A 64 -4.93 8.98 13.12
N TYR A 65 -4.29 10.04 13.59
CA TYR A 65 -4.19 11.32 12.93
C TYR A 65 -3.03 11.25 11.91
N TYR A 66 -3.29 11.47 10.62
CA TYR A 66 -2.20 11.63 9.66
C TYR A 66 -1.69 13.06 9.72
N ALA A 67 -0.46 13.24 10.17
CA ALA A 67 0.15 14.55 10.22
C ALA A 67 0.51 15.05 8.81
N ASP A 68 0.54 16.38 8.67
CA ASP A 68 1.18 17.05 7.54
C ASP A 68 2.72 16.86 7.62
N ASP A 69 3.51 17.88 7.30
CA ASP A 69 4.97 17.81 7.30
C ASP A 69 5.55 17.91 8.72
N ARG A 70 5.21 16.93 9.56
CA ARG A 70 5.66 16.79 10.94
C ARG A 70 6.82 15.78 11.00
N PRO A 71 8.07 16.19 11.31
CA PRO A 71 9.25 15.31 11.29
C PRO A 71 9.13 14.06 12.17
N GLN A 72 8.31 14.10 13.22
CA GLN A 72 8.02 12.95 14.07
C GLN A 72 7.30 11.82 13.32
N ASN A 73 6.51 12.14 12.29
CA ASN A 73 5.69 11.19 11.55
C ASN A 73 6.16 10.95 10.12
N SER A 74 6.79 11.94 9.48
CA SER A 74 7.37 11.80 8.15
C SER A 74 8.66 12.59 8.05
N ARG A 75 9.74 11.93 7.65
CA ARG A 75 11.05 12.54 7.45
C ARG A 75 11.90 11.73 6.48
N ILE A 76 12.95 12.36 5.97
CA ILE A 76 14.03 11.63 5.31
C ILE A 76 15.10 11.29 6.34
N GLU A 77 15.46 10.02 6.44
CA GLU A 77 16.49 9.51 7.34
C GLU A 77 17.34 8.50 6.57
N ASN A 78 18.65 8.72 6.50
CA ASN A 78 19.61 7.82 5.82
C ASN A 78 19.26 7.48 4.36
N GLY A 79 18.78 8.47 3.60
CA GLY A 79 18.42 8.29 2.19
C GLY A 79 17.06 7.62 1.94
N ALA A 80 16.26 7.40 2.98
CA ALA A 80 14.94 6.80 2.87
C ALA A 80 13.85 7.68 3.49
N LEU A 81 12.64 7.60 2.96
CA LEU A 81 11.44 8.12 3.62
C LEU A 81 11.08 7.23 4.80
N VAL A 82 10.97 7.82 5.99
CA VAL A 82 10.43 7.16 7.18
C VAL A 82 9.03 7.71 7.44
N ILE A 83 8.03 6.82 7.39
CA ILE A 83 6.68 7.06 7.90
C ILE A 83 6.59 6.39 9.27
N GLU A 84 6.45 7.18 10.32
CA GLU A 84 6.46 6.72 11.71
C GLU A 84 5.11 6.94 12.40
N ALA A 85 4.53 5.83 12.86
CA ALA A 85 3.36 5.85 13.71
C ALA A 85 3.77 5.90 15.18
N ARG A 86 3.06 6.72 15.96
CA ARG A 86 3.36 7.01 17.37
C ARG A 86 2.09 6.95 18.19
N HIS A 87 2.17 6.35 19.38
CA HIS A 87 1.13 6.47 20.40
C HIS A 87 1.31 7.83 21.09
N GLU A 88 0.54 8.83 20.64
CA GLU A 88 0.56 10.17 21.21
C GLU A 88 -0.76 10.90 20.93
N THR A 89 -1.16 11.74 21.86
CA THR A 89 -2.34 12.59 21.74
C THR A 89 -1.92 14.01 21.37
N LEU A 90 -2.53 14.58 20.34
CA LEU A 90 -2.31 15.97 19.94
C LEU A 90 -3.31 16.91 20.64
N SER A 91 -3.24 18.21 20.34
CA SER A 91 -4.17 19.20 20.88
C SER A 91 -4.85 19.98 19.76
N LYS A 92 -6.15 20.24 19.92
CA LYS A 92 -6.94 21.04 18.96
C LYS A 92 -6.40 22.46 18.79
N ALA A 93 -5.81 23.01 19.86
CA ALA A 93 -5.21 24.35 19.83
C ALA A 93 -3.99 24.45 18.90
N LYS A 94 -3.19 23.38 18.79
CA LYS A 94 -2.01 23.35 17.91
C LYS A 94 -2.31 22.72 16.55
N TYR A 95 -3.24 21.76 16.50
CA TYR A 95 -3.63 21.02 15.31
C TYR A 95 -5.15 21.13 15.14
N PRO A 96 -5.65 22.16 14.44
CA PRO A 96 -7.08 22.43 14.31
C PRO A 96 -7.88 21.30 13.65
N ASP A 97 -7.24 20.45 12.85
CA ASP A 97 -7.82 19.28 12.20
C ASP A 97 -7.80 18.02 13.06
N TRP A 98 -7.17 18.03 14.24
CA TRP A 98 -7.18 16.88 15.15
C TRP A 98 -8.61 16.55 15.63
N GLY A 99 -8.96 15.27 15.57
CA GLY A 99 -10.31 14.74 15.81
C GLY A 99 -10.46 13.90 17.08
N GLY A 100 -9.49 13.94 18.01
CA GLY A 100 -9.53 13.13 19.22
C GLY A 100 -8.70 11.85 19.17
N GLN A 101 -7.89 11.66 18.13
CA GLN A 101 -7.04 10.48 17.98
C GLN A 101 -5.94 10.39 19.04
N HIS A 102 -5.60 9.15 19.42
CA HIS A 102 -4.50 8.81 20.34
C HIS A 102 -3.24 8.29 19.62
N TYR A 103 -3.29 8.20 18.29
CA TYR A 103 -2.14 7.84 17.48
C TYR A 103 -1.89 8.91 16.42
N THR A 104 -0.64 9.06 16.01
CA THR A 104 -0.26 9.89 14.86
C THR A 104 0.53 9.06 13.87
N SER A 105 0.44 9.37 12.59
CA SER A 105 1.20 8.75 11.50
C SER A 105 1.31 9.71 10.32
N ALA A 106 1.68 9.25 9.12
CA ALA A 106 1.59 10.03 7.88
C ALA A 106 1.00 9.23 6.72
N LYS A 107 0.36 9.96 5.80
CA LYS A 107 -0.15 9.47 4.52
C LYS A 107 0.29 10.43 3.42
N LEU A 108 1.13 9.94 2.51
CA LEU A 108 1.64 10.71 1.39
C LEU A 108 0.95 10.25 0.11
N VAL A 109 0.55 11.20 -0.72
CA VAL A 109 -0.07 10.93 -2.01
C VAL A 109 0.69 11.65 -3.12
N SER A 110 1.03 10.95 -4.20
CA SER A 110 1.74 11.53 -5.33
C SER A 110 0.91 12.65 -5.96
N ARG A 111 1.55 13.75 -6.34
CA ARG A 111 0.90 14.84 -7.09
C ARG A 111 0.65 14.45 -8.53
N LYS A 112 1.59 13.73 -9.13
CA LYS A 112 1.48 13.19 -10.48
C LYS A 112 0.65 11.91 -10.45
N SER A 113 -0.32 11.82 -11.35
CA SER A 113 -0.99 10.56 -11.66
C SER A 113 -0.16 9.77 -12.69
N MET A 114 -0.04 8.46 -12.47
CA MET A 114 0.74 7.51 -13.26
C MET A 114 -0.21 6.42 -13.77
N GLY A 115 0.00 5.94 -15.00
CA GLY A 115 -0.89 4.99 -15.66
C GLY A 115 -0.19 3.68 -15.96
N TYR A 116 -0.48 3.09 -17.11
CA TYR A 116 0.18 1.86 -17.55
C TYR A 116 1.70 1.95 -17.52
N GLY A 117 2.33 0.89 -17.01
CA GLY A 117 3.76 0.82 -16.81
C GLY A 117 4.14 -0.10 -15.67
N PHE A 118 5.43 -0.10 -15.38
CA PHE A 118 6.01 -0.84 -14.26
C PHE A 118 6.24 0.09 -13.08
N TYR A 119 6.00 -0.39 -11.87
CA TYR A 119 6.25 0.32 -10.63
C TYR A 119 7.10 -0.56 -9.74
N GLU A 120 8.04 0.05 -9.03
CA GLU A 120 8.84 -0.60 -8.01
C GLU A 120 8.98 0.32 -6.82
N ILE A 121 8.59 -0.18 -5.65
CA ILE A 121 8.68 0.52 -4.38
C ILE A 121 9.50 -0.36 -3.45
N ARG A 122 10.68 0.12 -3.06
CA ARG A 122 11.54 -0.64 -2.14
C ARG A 122 11.28 -0.19 -0.72
N ALA A 123 10.69 -1.05 0.10
CA ALA A 123 10.24 -0.71 1.44
C ALA A 123 10.51 -1.81 2.47
N LYS A 124 10.56 -1.39 3.74
CA LYS A 124 10.58 -2.25 4.94
C LYS A 124 9.39 -1.87 5.81
N LEU A 125 8.69 -2.87 6.32
CA LEU A 125 7.39 -2.72 6.99
C LEU A 125 7.49 -2.83 8.53
N PRO A 126 6.52 -2.29 9.28
CA PRO A 126 6.34 -2.60 10.68
C PRO A 126 5.54 -3.90 10.87
N CYS A 127 5.81 -4.64 11.95
CA CYS A 127 5.17 -5.93 12.26
C CYS A 127 4.41 -5.94 13.60
N ALA A 128 4.24 -4.80 14.26
CA ALA A 128 3.56 -4.77 15.55
C ALA A 128 2.05 -4.84 15.39
N ARG A 129 1.39 -5.60 16.28
CA ARG A 129 -0.07 -5.71 16.31
C ARG A 129 -0.74 -4.32 16.32
N GLY A 130 -1.69 -4.15 15.41
CA GLY A 130 -2.39 -2.87 15.21
C GLY A 130 -1.82 -2.00 14.09
N THR A 131 -0.65 -2.30 13.52
CA THR A 131 -0.14 -1.56 12.35
C THR A 131 -0.75 -2.06 11.05
N TRP A 132 -0.99 -1.15 10.11
CA TRP A 132 -1.46 -1.46 8.77
C TRP A 132 -0.73 -0.57 7.74
N PRO A 133 0.52 -0.94 7.35
CA PRO A 133 1.24 -0.31 6.24
C PRO A 133 0.57 -0.61 4.89
N ALA A 134 0.55 0.37 3.99
CA ALA A 134 0.02 0.20 2.65
C ALA A 134 0.84 0.97 1.58
N ILE A 135 1.01 0.32 0.42
CA ILE A 135 1.47 0.90 -0.86
C ILE A 135 0.38 0.62 -1.88
N TRP A 136 -0.31 1.66 -2.32
CA TRP A 136 -1.54 1.50 -3.08
C TRP A 136 -1.79 2.69 -3.99
N MET A 137 -2.81 2.60 -4.84
CA MET A 137 -3.11 3.63 -5.84
C MET A 137 -4.61 3.84 -5.99
N LEU A 138 -5.00 5.12 -6.11
CA LEU A 138 -6.37 5.54 -6.42
C LEU A 138 -6.40 6.57 -7.55
N PRO A 139 -7.48 6.64 -8.35
CA PRO A 139 -7.70 7.74 -9.28
C PRO A 139 -7.80 9.07 -8.53
N SER A 140 -7.36 10.16 -9.16
CA SER A 140 -7.39 11.49 -8.52
C SER A 140 -8.80 12.04 -8.29
N SER A 141 -9.82 11.44 -8.91
CA SER A 141 -11.21 11.87 -8.84
C SER A 141 -12.17 10.73 -9.17
N GLY A 142 -13.40 10.87 -8.66
CA GLY A 142 -14.53 9.98 -8.90
C GLY A 142 -14.89 9.16 -7.67
N THR A 143 -15.80 8.20 -7.84
CA THR A 143 -16.43 7.49 -6.73
C THR A 143 -15.76 6.14 -6.51
N TRP A 144 -15.36 5.86 -5.28
CA TRP A 144 -14.92 4.53 -4.89
C TRP A 144 -16.14 3.62 -4.62
N PRO A 145 -16.14 2.34 -5.04
CA PRO A 145 -15.06 1.62 -5.75
C PRO A 145 -15.19 1.67 -7.29
N ASP A 146 -16.12 2.46 -7.82
CA ASP A 146 -16.46 2.50 -9.26
C ASP A 146 -15.27 2.84 -10.16
N GLU A 147 -14.34 3.67 -9.70
CA GLU A 147 -13.17 4.11 -10.48
C GLU A 147 -11.91 3.29 -10.25
N GLY A 148 -11.97 2.27 -9.39
CA GLY A 148 -10.88 1.33 -9.13
C GLY A 148 -9.91 1.74 -8.01
N GLU A 149 -9.24 0.73 -7.48
CA GLU A 149 -8.14 0.80 -6.50
C GLU A 149 -7.16 -0.34 -6.79
N ILE A 150 -5.86 -0.05 -6.66
CA ILE A 150 -4.79 -1.04 -6.82
C ILE A 150 -3.96 -1.05 -5.55
N ASP A 151 -4.11 -2.09 -4.75
CA ASP A 151 -3.33 -2.33 -3.54
C ASP A 151 -2.12 -3.18 -3.90
N ILE A 152 -0.96 -2.53 -4.04
CA ILE A 152 0.31 -3.19 -4.42
C ILE A 152 0.84 -4.02 -3.26
N MET A 153 0.71 -3.49 -2.05
CA MET A 153 1.08 -4.17 -0.82
C MET A 153 0.24 -3.61 0.31
N GLU A 154 -0.46 -4.50 1.00
CA GLU A 154 -0.95 -4.28 2.36
C GLU A 154 -0.44 -5.38 3.28
N MET A 155 -0.24 -5.05 4.55
CA MET A 155 0.05 -6.03 5.60
C MET A 155 -0.59 -5.54 6.89
N VAL A 156 -1.02 -6.46 7.75
CA VAL A 156 -1.53 -6.15 9.08
C VAL A 156 -0.62 -6.77 10.13
N GLY A 157 -0.30 -6.00 11.17
CA GLY A 157 0.71 -6.43 12.15
C GLY A 157 0.27 -7.56 13.10
N TRP A 158 -1.00 -7.98 13.05
CA TRP A 158 -1.46 -9.19 13.74
C TRP A 158 -1.24 -10.46 12.90
N ASP A 159 -1.02 -10.32 11.59
CA ASP A 159 -0.57 -11.38 10.68
C ASP A 159 0.71 -10.93 9.96
N PRO A 160 1.81 -10.73 10.71
CA PRO A 160 3.03 -10.18 10.16
C PRO A 160 3.59 -11.11 9.08
N HIS A 161 4.31 -10.51 8.13
CA HIS A 161 4.97 -11.19 7.00
C HIS A 161 4.04 -11.68 5.89
N VAL A 162 2.73 -11.73 6.09
CA VAL A 162 1.77 -12.00 5.02
C VAL A 162 1.42 -10.69 4.34
N VAL A 163 1.80 -10.54 3.06
CA VAL A 163 1.47 -9.35 2.28
C VAL A 163 0.36 -9.65 1.28
N HIS A 164 -0.58 -8.73 1.16
CA HIS A 164 -1.76 -8.86 0.30
C HIS A 164 -1.63 -7.90 -0.89
N ALA A 165 -2.00 -8.41 -2.06
CA ALA A 165 -2.29 -7.60 -3.25
C ALA A 165 -3.78 -7.71 -3.55
N THR A 166 -4.43 -6.57 -3.78
CA THR A 166 -5.87 -6.54 -4.00
C THR A 166 -6.23 -5.52 -5.07
N LEU A 167 -7.22 -5.87 -5.90
CA LEU A 167 -7.89 -4.95 -6.79
C LEU A 167 -9.32 -4.75 -6.31
N HIS A 168 -9.70 -3.49 -6.09
CA HIS A 168 -11.09 -3.12 -5.83
C HIS A 168 -11.71 -2.41 -7.03
N THR A 169 -12.92 -2.83 -7.38
CA THR A 169 -13.76 -2.26 -8.44
C THR A 169 -15.22 -2.28 -8.03
N LYS A 170 -16.10 -1.68 -8.84
CA LYS A 170 -17.56 -1.74 -8.64
C LYS A 170 -18.06 -3.16 -8.40
N LEU A 171 -17.63 -4.11 -9.24
CA LEU A 171 -18.08 -5.50 -9.18
C LEU A 171 -17.26 -6.36 -8.22
N PHE A 172 -16.02 -5.98 -7.96
CA PHE A 172 -15.06 -6.78 -7.19
C PHE A 172 -14.50 -5.96 -6.04
N ASN A 173 -15.14 -5.98 -4.87
CA ASN A 173 -14.66 -5.25 -3.70
C ASN A 173 -15.01 -5.93 -2.38
N HIS A 174 -14.34 -5.51 -1.31
CA HIS A 174 -14.45 -6.11 0.02
C HIS A 174 -15.86 -5.98 0.62
N ARG A 175 -16.64 -4.95 0.27
CA ARG A 175 -18.02 -4.81 0.79
C ARG A 175 -18.95 -5.89 0.23
N LEU A 176 -18.61 -6.43 -0.93
CA LEU A 176 -19.33 -7.53 -1.58
C LEU A 176 -18.66 -8.89 -1.36
N ASN A 177 -17.49 -8.94 -0.73
CA ASN A 177 -16.62 -10.11 -0.64
C ASN A 177 -16.28 -10.71 -2.03
N THR A 178 -16.11 -9.85 -3.03
CA THR A 178 -15.82 -10.26 -4.42
C THR A 178 -14.50 -9.68 -4.93
N GLN A 179 -13.70 -9.04 -4.07
CA GLN A 179 -12.39 -8.50 -4.43
C GLN A 179 -11.51 -9.57 -5.08
N ARG A 180 -10.64 -9.14 -6.00
CA ARG A 180 -9.70 -10.02 -6.70
C ARG A 180 -8.32 -9.76 -6.11
N GLY A 181 -7.68 -10.80 -5.59
CA GLY A 181 -6.41 -10.65 -4.92
C GLY A 181 -5.56 -11.91 -4.94
N ALA A 182 -4.45 -11.83 -4.23
CA ALA A 182 -3.71 -12.95 -3.70
C ALA A 182 -2.87 -12.45 -2.52
N GLU A 183 -2.24 -13.37 -1.80
CA GLU A 183 -1.25 -13.05 -0.78
C GLU A 183 0.01 -13.89 -0.93
N THR A 184 1.07 -13.49 -0.24
CA THR A 184 2.30 -14.26 -0.15
C THR A 184 3.02 -14.01 1.16
N LEU A 185 3.78 -15.01 1.60
CA LEU A 185 4.63 -14.91 2.78
C LEU A 185 5.97 -14.26 2.41
N VAL A 186 6.32 -13.19 3.10
CA VAL A 186 7.59 -12.45 3.01
C VAL A 186 8.24 -12.43 4.40
N PRO A 187 8.96 -13.51 4.80
CA PRO A 187 9.40 -13.71 6.19
C PRO A 187 10.28 -12.60 6.77
N THR A 188 10.91 -11.80 5.93
CA THR A 188 11.85 -10.74 6.32
C THR A 188 11.32 -9.33 6.05
N SER A 189 10.01 -9.19 5.76
CA SER A 189 9.34 -7.93 5.43
C SER A 189 9.58 -6.79 6.43
N CYS A 190 9.85 -7.15 7.70
CA CYS A 190 10.05 -6.21 8.80
C CYS A 190 11.51 -5.99 9.20
N THR A 191 12.44 -6.80 8.68
CA THR A 191 13.86 -6.74 9.03
C THR A 191 14.71 -6.21 7.88
N VAL A 192 14.34 -6.50 6.63
CA VAL A 192 15.05 -6.04 5.44
C VAL A 192 14.10 -5.33 4.47
N PHE A 193 14.68 -4.63 3.51
CA PHE A 193 13.92 -4.01 2.43
C PHE A 193 13.59 -5.03 1.35
N HIS A 194 12.34 -5.00 0.88
CA HIS A 194 11.85 -5.76 -0.27
C HIS A 194 11.36 -4.82 -1.37
N ARG A 195 11.37 -5.30 -2.62
CA ARG A 195 10.83 -4.57 -3.77
C ARG A 195 9.39 -5.02 -4.02
N TYR A 196 8.44 -4.15 -3.70
CA TYR A 196 7.03 -4.34 -4.03
C TYR A 196 6.78 -3.79 -5.43
N GLN A 197 6.29 -4.64 -6.33
CA GLN A 197 6.30 -4.39 -7.77
C GLN A 197 4.90 -4.53 -8.36
N LEU A 198 4.60 -3.67 -9.33
CA LEU A 198 3.36 -3.69 -10.10
C LEU A 198 3.71 -3.57 -11.58
N ASP A 199 3.27 -4.55 -12.37
CA ASP A 199 3.19 -4.44 -13.83
C ASP A 199 1.74 -4.20 -14.23
N TRP A 200 1.43 -2.95 -14.58
CA TRP A 200 0.10 -2.51 -14.95
C TRP A 200 -0.01 -2.31 -16.45
N GLN A 201 -0.75 -3.21 -17.10
CA GLN A 201 -0.99 -3.22 -18.54
C GLN A 201 -2.48 -3.07 -18.86
N PRO A 202 -2.85 -2.74 -20.11
CA PRO A 202 -4.26 -2.60 -20.51
C PRO A 202 -5.12 -3.85 -20.29
N HIS A 203 -4.49 -5.03 -20.37
CA HIS A 203 -5.18 -6.33 -20.33
C HIS A 203 -4.87 -7.16 -19.09
N SER A 204 -3.95 -6.72 -18.24
CA SER A 204 -3.60 -7.44 -17.02
C SER A 204 -2.92 -6.52 -16.01
N ILE A 205 -3.07 -6.88 -14.74
CA ILE A 205 -2.30 -6.32 -13.64
C ILE A 205 -1.60 -7.50 -12.96
N THR A 206 -0.27 -7.42 -12.88
CA THR A 206 0.55 -8.37 -12.11
C THR A 206 1.17 -7.65 -10.93
N ILE A 207 1.06 -8.20 -9.73
CA ILE A 207 1.69 -7.67 -8.52
C ILE A 207 2.65 -8.73 -7.95
N GLY A 208 3.79 -8.27 -7.45
CA GLY A 208 4.87 -9.14 -7.00
C GLY A 208 5.77 -8.54 -5.94
N VAL A 209 6.65 -9.40 -5.41
CA VAL A 209 7.72 -9.03 -4.48
C VAL A 209 9.03 -9.62 -4.99
N ASP A 210 10.09 -8.81 -5.00
CA ASP A 210 11.46 -9.21 -5.33
C ASP A 210 11.62 -9.99 -6.63
N ASP A 211 11.02 -9.48 -7.71
CA ASP A 211 11.02 -10.06 -9.05
C ASP A 211 10.12 -11.31 -9.20
N HIS A 212 9.33 -11.65 -8.19
CA HIS A 212 8.36 -12.73 -8.20
C HIS A 212 6.92 -12.19 -8.15
N GLY A 213 6.21 -12.24 -9.27
CA GLY A 213 4.78 -11.97 -9.34
C GLY A 213 3.99 -13.10 -8.68
N TYR A 214 3.18 -12.76 -7.67
CA TYR A 214 2.34 -13.70 -6.93
C TYR A 214 0.84 -13.51 -7.20
N MET A 215 0.43 -12.36 -7.75
CA MET A 215 -0.95 -12.09 -8.16
C MET A 215 -1.00 -11.69 -9.63
N ARG A 216 -1.96 -12.23 -10.40
CA ARG A 216 -2.32 -11.69 -11.71
C ARG A 216 -3.81 -11.70 -11.97
N VAL A 217 -4.36 -10.52 -12.25
CA VAL A 217 -5.75 -10.36 -12.71
C VAL A 217 -5.76 -9.92 -14.17
N ASN A 218 -6.56 -10.59 -15.00
CA ASN A 218 -6.75 -10.22 -16.40
C ASN A 218 -7.99 -9.34 -16.58
N ASN A 219 -7.97 -8.50 -17.62
CA ASN A 219 -9.16 -7.82 -18.11
C ASN A 219 -10.00 -8.80 -18.94
N ASP A 220 -10.71 -9.67 -18.24
CA ASP A 220 -11.53 -10.74 -18.78
C ASP A 220 -13.01 -10.54 -18.43
N GLN A 221 -13.82 -11.59 -18.53
CA GLN A 221 -15.25 -11.52 -18.24
C GLN A 221 -15.50 -11.31 -16.73
N PRO A 222 -16.53 -10.53 -16.32
CA PRO A 222 -17.63 -9.98 -17.13
C PRO A 222 -17.29 -8.70 -17.92
N GLY A 223 -16.03 -8.25 -17.96
CA GLY A 223 -15.57 -7.11 -18.76
C GLY A 223 -16.24 -5.78 -18.41
N GLY A 224 -15.88 -4.73 -19.15
CA GLY A 224 -16.46 -3.40 -19.00
C GLY A 224 -15.98 -2.63 -17.77
N HIS A 225 -16.41 -1.37 -17.66
CA HIS A 225 -15.91 -0.42 -16.65
C HIS A 225 -16.10 -0.90 -15.21
N GLY A 226 -17.22 -1.57 -14.91
CA GLY A 226 -17.49 -2.08 -13.55
C GLY A 226 -16.55 -3.20 -13.11
N ALA A 227 -16.01 -3.99 -14.06
CA ALA A 227 -15.05 -5.05 -13.80
C ALA A 227 -13.59 -4.55 -13.91
N TRP A 228 -13.33 -3.61 -14.81
CA TRP A 228 -11.99 -3.16 -15.17
C TRP A 228 -11.93 -1.62 -15.41
N PRO A 229 -11.98 -0.82 -14.34
CA PRO A 229 -11.84 0.65 -14.43
C PRO A 229 -10.38 1.12 -14.56
N PHE A 230 -9.42 0.19 -14.67
CA PHE A 230 -7.97 0.47 -14.71
C PHE A 230 -7.50 0.99 -16.08
N THR A 231 -8.19 2.00 -16.60
CA THR A 231 -7.96 2.59 -17.93
C THR A 231 -7.53 4.05 -17.89
N ARG A 232 -7.34 4.60 -16.68
CA ARG A 232 -6.92 5.98 -16.43
C ARG A 232 -5.77 6.05 -15.41
N PRO A 233 -4.97 7.14 -15.39
CA PRO A 233 -3.89 7.28 -14.42
C PRO A 233 -4.36 7.43 -12.97
N PHE A 234 -3.65 6.79 -12.04
CA PHE A 234 -3.88 6.81 -10.59
C PHE A 234 -2.76 7.55 -9.87
N GLN A 235 -3.02 8.06 -8.66
CA GLN A 235 -2.02 8.61 -7.75
C GLN A 235 -1.58 7.51 -6.79
N MET A 236 -0.26 7.45 -6.55
CA MET A 236 0.37 6.55 -5.59
C MET A 236 0.13 7.06 -4.16
N ILE A 237 -0.14 6.15 -3.24
CA ILE A 237 -0.36 6.43 -1.82
C ILE A 237 0.59 5.55 -1.00
N LEU A 238 1.27 6.17 -0.03
CA LEU A 238 2.10 5.53 0.97
C LEU A 238 1.57 5.93 2.34
N ASN A 239 1.18 4.98 3.19
CA ASN A 239 0.78 5.28 4.55
C ASN A 239 1.05 4.13 5.51
N LEU A 240 0.98 4.48 6.80
CA LEU A 240 0.96 3.54 7.91
C LEU A 240 -0.27 3.82 8.77
N ALA A 241 -1.36 3.10 8.54
CA ALA A 241 -2.55 3.17 9.39
C ALA A 241 -2.32 2.45 10.73
N ILE A 242 -3.09 2.84 11.74
CA ILE A 242 -3.13 2.19 13.06
C ILE A 242 -4.57 1.80 13.39
N GLY A 243 -4.79 0.53 13.73
CA GLY A 243 -6.10 -0.02 14.01
C GLY A 243 -6.94 -0.17 12.76
N GLY A 244 -8.19 0.28 12.83
CA GLY A 244 -9.20 0.05 11.81
C GLY A 244 -9.80 -1.35 11.86
N ASP A 245 -10.82 -1.59 11.05
CA ASP A 245 -11.59 -2.84 11.07
C ASP A 245 -10.74 -4.07 10.77
N TRP A 246 -9.72 -3.91 9.93
CA TRP A 246 -8.79 -5.00 9.57
C TRP A 246 -7.48 -4.94 10.36
N GLY A 247 -6.74 -3.83 10.30
CA GLY A 247 -5.45 -3.69 11.01
C GLY A 247 -5.54 -3.81 12.53
N GLY A 248 -6.68 -3.45 13.13
CA GLY A 248 -6.96 -3.50 14.56
C GLY A 248 -7.80 -4.70 15.01
N LYS A 249 -8.04 -5.69 14.13
CA LYS A 249 -8.90 -6.84 14.41
C LYS A 249 -8.53 -7.57 15.71
N GLU A 250 -7.23 -7.74 15.95
CA GLU A 250 -6.69 -8.39 17.17
C GLU A 250 -6.23 -7.37 18.24
N GLY A 251 -6.67 -6.11 18.13
CA GLY A 251 -6.27 -5.00 19.00
C GLY A 251 -5.03 -4.23 18.52
N ILE A 252 -4.57 -3.28 19.34
CA ILE A 252 -3.38 -2.45 19.09
C ILE A 252 -2.41 -2.67 20.26
N ASP A 253 -1.12 -2.88 19.96
CA ASP A 253 -0.07 -2.92 20.98
C ASP A 253 0.59 -1.55 21.16
N ASP A 254 0.12 -0.80 22.16
CA ASP A 254 0.65 0.53 22.47
C ASP A 254 2.12 0.52 22.91
N GLN A 255 2.58 -0.57 23.53
CA GLN A 255 3.95 -0.68 24.04
C GLN A 255 4.96 -0.95 22.93
N ALA A 256 4.49 -1.43 21.76
CA ALA A 256 5.31 -1.62 20.59
C ALA A 256 5.57 -0.32 19.81
N MET A 257 4.91 0.79 20.14
CA MET A 257 5.12 2.07 19.46
C MET A 257 6.42 2.75 19.92
N PRO A 258 7.13 3.47 19.03
CA PRO A 258 6.76 3.80 17.66
C PRO A 258 7.03 2.67 16.65
N GLN A 259 6.30 2.70 15.53
CA GLN A 259 6.44 1.75 14.42
C GLN A 259 6.70 2.48 13.12
N ARG A 260 7.49 1.88 12.22
CA ARG A 260 7.99 2.55 11.02
C ARG A 260 7.75 1.73 9.76
N MET A 261 7.16 2.37 8.75
CA MET A 261 7.32 1.98 7.35
C MET A 261 8.46 2.83 6.77
N THR A 262 9.47 2.17 6.21
CA THR A 262 10.63 2.86 5.60
C THR A 262 10.65 2.57 4.11
N VAL A 263 10.73 3.61 3.27
CA VAL A 263 10.73 3.50 1.81
C VAL A 263 12.03 4.08 1.27
N ASP A 264 12.84 3.21 0.67
CA ASP A 264 14.14 3.55 0.06
C ASP A 264 13.95 4.31 -1.25
N TYR A 265 13.03 3.84 -2.10
CA TYR A 265 12.65 4.56 -3.31
C TYR A 265 11.25 4.20 -3.80
N VAL A 266 10.71 5.09 -4.65
CA VAL A 266 9.56 4.85 -5.52
C VAL A 266 9.99 5.11 -6.95
N ARG A 267 9.83 4.13 -7.84
CA ARG A 267 10.14 4.25 -9.27
C ARG A 267 8.96 3.81 -10.13
N TYR A 268 8.76 4.52 -11.24
CA TYR A 268 7.73 4.23 -12.23
C TYR A 268 8.31 4.38 -13.65
N TRP A 269 8.10 3.36 -14.47
CA TRP A 269 8.45 3.33 -15.88
C TRP A 269 7.16 3.28 -16.69
N LYS A 270 6.85 4.39 -17.39
CA LYS A 270 5.68 4.44 -18.27
C LYS A 270 5.81 3.38 -19.36
N ALA A 271 4.74 2.62 -19.61
CA ALA A 271 4.69 1.69 -20.73
C ALA A 271 4.96 2.44 -22.04
N LYS A 272 5.81 1.87 -22.89
CA LYS A 272 5.96 2.36 -24.27
C LYS A 272 4.66 2.07 -25.02
N PRO A 273 4.17 2.97 -25.89
CA PRO A 273 3.17 2.60 -26.87
C PRO A 273 3.64 1.34 -27.59
N LYS A 274 2.77 0.33 -27.72
CA LYS A 274 3.03 -0.73 -28.70
C LYS A 274 2.74 -0.10 -30.06
N ASP A 275 3.75 -0.06 -30.93
CA ASP A 275 3.61 0.33 -32.33
C ASP A 275 2.59 -0.59 -33.04
#